data_AF-A0AAW3XLZ3-F1
#
_entry.id   AF-A0AAW3XLZ3-F1
#
_cell.length_a   1.000
_cell.length_b   1.000
_cell.length_c   1.000
_cell.angle_alpha   90.00
_cell.angle_beta   90.00
_cell.angle_gamma   90.00
#
_symmetry.space_group_name_H-M   'P 1'
#
loop_
_entity.id
_entity.type
_entity.pdbx_description
1 polymer ?
#
loop_
_entity_poly.entity_id
_entity_poly.type
_entity_poly.pdbx_seq_one_letter_code
_entity_poly.pdbx_strand_id
1 'polypeptide(L)' 'MNNREFKEIRLSAGLTQAEFASRLGLARETVCRIERCAYPVSRGVFSLAKSLLN' A
#
# COMPACT_ATOMS: atom_id res chain seq x y z
N MET A 1 5.32 -8.32 8.30
CA MET A 1 4.45 -7.74 7.26
C MET A 1 5.33 -7.35 6.10
N ASN A 2 5.01 -7.80 4.89
CA ASN A 2 5.93 -7.71 3.77
C ASN A 2 5.52 -6.57 2.82
N ASN A 3 6.46 -5.68 2.51
CA ASN A 3 6.28 -4.61 1.52
C ASN A 3 5.92 -5.16 0.14
N ARG A 4 6.37 -6.37 -0.19
CA ARG A 4 5.96 -7.10 -1.39
C ARG A 4 4.45 -7.35 -1.42
N GLU A 5 3.90 -7.83 -0.30
CA GLU A 5 2.47 -8.13 -0.19
C GLU A 5 1.64 -6.85 -0.26
N PHE A 6 2.13 -5.75 0.33
CA PHE A 6 1.51 -4.43 0.20
C PHE A 6 1.43 -3.96 -1.26
N LYS A 7 2.50 -4.17 -2.04
CA LYS A 7 2.51 -3.89 -3.48
C LYS A 7 1.55 -4.80 -4.25
N GLU A 8 1.52 -6.09 -3.94
CA GLU A 8 0.64 -7.07 -4.58
C GLU A 8 -0.84 -6.72 -4.36
N ILE A 9 -1.21 -6.28 -3.14
CA ILE A 9 -2.57 -5.79 -2.86
C ILE A 9 -2.97 -4.66 -3.80
N ARG A 10 -2.09 -3.66 -3.97
CA ARG A 10 -2.37 -2.55 -4.88
C ARG A 10 -2.58 -3.01 -6.32
N LEU A 11 -1.69 -3.88 -6.80
CA LEU A 11 -1.75 -4.40 -8.17
C LEU A 11 -3.02 -5.21 -8.41
N SER A 12 -3.39 -6.07 -7.46
CA SER A 12 -4.62 -6.87 -7.52
C SER A 12 -5.89 -6.01 -7.49
N ALA A 13 -5.85 -4.85 -6.82
CA ALA A 13 -6.93 -3.87 -6.84
C ALA A 13 -6.98 -3.01 -8.12
N GLY A 14 -6.02 -3.18 -9.04
CA GLY A 14 -5.95 -2.41 -10.30
C GLY A 14 -5.60 -0.93 -10.11
N LEU A 15 -4.98 -0.55 -8.99
CA LEU A 15 -4.75 0.85 -8.64
C LEU A 15 -3.34 1.33 -8.96
N THR A 16 -3.24 2.59 -9.37
CA THR A 16 -1.98 3.34 -9.35
C THR A 16 -1.53 3.59 -7.90
N GLN A 17 -0.24 3.93 -7.72
CA GLN A 17 0.26 4.30 -6.39
C GLN A 17 -0.47 5.52 -5.80
N ALA A 18 -0.94 6.44 -6.64
CA ALA A 18 -1.64 7.65 -6.18
C ALA A 18 -3.06 7.33 -5.69
N GLU A 19 -3.82 6.53 -6.44
CA GLU A 19 -5.16 6.11 -6.04
C GLU A 19 -5.12 5.24 -4.77
N PHE A 20 -4.15 4.32 -4.70
CA PHE A 20 -3.95 3.50 -3.53
C PHE A 20 -3.60 4.33 -2.29
N ALA A 21 -2.69 5.29 -2.44
CA ALA A 21 -2.34 6.21 -1.35
C ALA A 21 -3.57 7.02 -0.90
N SER A 22 -4.36 7.53 -1.85
CA SER A 22 -5.59 8.27 -1.54
C SER A 22 -6.59 7.42 -0.75
N ARG A 23 -6.76 6.13 -1.06
CA ARG A 23 -7.64 5.23 -0.31
C ARG A 23 -7.13 4.90 1.09
N LEU A 24 -5.81 4.98 1.30
CA LEU A 24 -5.17 4.70 2.58
C LEU A 24 -4.93 5.95 3.44
N GLY A 25 -5.30 7.14 2.95
CA GLY A 25 -4.99 8.41 3.63
C GLY A 25 -3.49 8.72 3.69
N LEU A 26 -2.73 8.28 2.68
CA LEU A 26 -1.28 8.45 2.58
C LEU A 26 -0.90 9.37 1.42
N ALA A 27 0.32 9.91 1.47
CA ALA A 27 0.93 10.50 0.29
C ALA A 27 1.41 9.40 -0.68
N ARG A 28 1.30 9.65 -2.00
CA ARG A 28 1.83 8.74 -3.05
C ARG A 28 3.31 8.39 -2.83
N GLU A 29 4.11 9.35 -2.38
CA GLU A 29 5.52 9.12 -2.09
C GLU A 29 5.73 8.09 -0.97
N THR A 30 4.89 8.10 0.07
CA THR A 30 4.93 7.11 1.15
C THR A 30 4.71 5.70 0.61
N VAL A 31 3.71 5.51 -0.27
CA VAL A 31 3.48 4.22 -0.95
C VAL A 31 4.70 3.81 -1.77
N CYS A 32 5.26 4.72 -2.56
CA CYS A 32 6.47 4.43 -3.36
C CYS A 32 7.65 3.96 -2.49
N ARG A 33 7.91 4.64 -1.35
CA ARG A 33 8.98 4.29 -0.42
C ARG A 33 8.74 2.94 0.27
N ILE A 34 7.49 2.63 0.63
CA ILE A 34 7.11 1.31 1.16
C ILE A 34 7.38 0.22 0.11
N GLU A 35 6.87 0.38 -1.11
CA GLU A 35 7.02 -0.62 -2.18
C GLU A 35 8.47 -0.86 -2.62
N ARG A 36 9.34 0.14 -2.43
CA ARG A 36 10.78 0.05 -2.68
C ARG A 36 11.59 -0.49 -1.50
N CYS A 37 10.93 -0.90 -0.42
CA CYS A 37 11.57 -1.33 0.82
C CYS A 37 12.46 -0.29 1.51
N ALA A 38 12.27 1.00 1.20
CA ALA A 38 12.92 2.07 1.93
C ALA A 38 12.25 2.33 3.29
N TYR A 39 10.95 2.00 3.41
CA TYR A 39 10.16 2.16 4.63
C TYR A 39 9.39 0.87 4.92
N PRO A 40 9.33 0.41 6.19
CA PRO A 40 8.43 -0.68 6.55
C PRO A 40 6.97 -0.21 6.52
N VAL A 41 6.08 -1.04 6.02
CA VAL A 41 4.63 -0.82 6.17
C VAL A 41 4.20 -1.03 7.64
N SER A 42 3.40 -0.11 8.17
CA SER A 42 2.83 -0.25 9.52
C SER A 42 1.66 -1.23 9.53
N ARG A 43 1.36 -1.83 10.70
CA ARG A 43 0.27 -2.80 10.84
C ARG A 43 -1.10 -2.24 10.47
N GLY A 44 -1.41 -1.02 10.90
CA GLY A 44 -2.68 -0.36 10.62
C GLY A 44 -2.87 -0.10 9.13
N VAL A 45 -1.84 0.45 8.47
CA VAL A 45 -1.84 0.68 7.01
C VAL A 45 -1.98 -0.63 6.25
N PHE A 46 -1.29 -1.68 6.69
CA PHE A 46 -1.39 -3.00 6.05
C PHE A 46 -2.78 -3.63 6.20
N SER A 47 -3.40 -3.49 7.37
CA SER A 47 -4.78 -3.94 7.61
C SER A 47 -5.78 -3.21 6.69
N LEU A 48 -5.62 -1.89 6.55
CA LEU A 48 -6.48 -1.09 5.67
C LEU A 48 -6.26 -1.43 4.19
N ALA A 49 -5.02 -1.71 3.78
CA ALA A 49 -4.74 -2.18 2.43
C ALA A 49 -5.45 -3.52 2.14
N LYS A 50 -5.40 -4.47 3.07
CA LYS A 50 -6.09 -5.77 2.92
C LYS A 50 -7.60 -5.63 2.73
N SER A 51 -8.25 -4.66 3.37
CA SER A 51 -9.69 -4.46 3.21
C SER A 51 -10.10 -3.96 1.82
N LEU A 52 -9.14 -3.55 0.96
CA LEU A 52 -9.43 -3.14 -0.42
C LEU A 52 -9.58 -4.31 -1.40
N LEU A 53 -9.31 -5.54 -0.95
CA LEU A 53 -9.49 -6.78 -1.74
C LEU A 53 -10.71 -7.61 -1.31
N ASN A 54 -11.39 -7.21 -0.24
CA ASN A 54 -12.59 -7.88 0.29
C ASN A 54 -13.86 -7.28 -0.31
#